data_AF-A0A523S2I6-F1
#
_entry.id   AF-A0A523S2I6-F1
#
_cell.length_a   1.000
_cell.length_b   1.000
_cell.length_c   1.000
_cell.angle_alpha   90.00
_cell.angle_beta   90.00
_cell.angle_gamma   90.00
#
_symmetry.space_group_name_H-M   'P 1'
#
loop_
_entity.id
_entity.type
_entity.pdbx_description
1 polymer ?
#
loop_
_entity_poly.entity_id
_entity_poly.type
_entity_poly.pdbx_seq_one_letter_code
_entity_poly.pdbx_strand_id
1 'polypeptide(L)'
;MEFCEKCGALLFPKKQEGKKTITLACRECGHEKTVRSAPEYRVEQRIKHSPREKIVIVEEETRKTEELTEDERRERRKEILEHYESED
;
A
#
# COMPACT_ATOMS: atom_id res chain seq x y z
N MET A 1 12.82 0.72 30.07
CA MET A 1 12.72 -0.44 29.13
C MET A 1 12.69 -1.70 29.97
N GLU A 2 11.84 -2.68 29.62
CA GLU A 2 11.69 -3.92 30.40
C GLU A 2 12.23 -5.12 29.63
N PHE A 3 12.89 -6.04 30.34
CA PHE A 3 13.48 -7.26 29.77
C PHE A 3 12.77 -8.49 30.31
N CYS A 4 12.80 -9.57 29.53
CA CYS A 4 12.21 -10.84 29.89
C CYS A 4 13.07 -11.57 30.93
N GLU A 5 12.46 -12.01 32.03
CA GLU A 5 13.14 -12.73 33.11
C GLU A 5 13.70 -14.11 32.69
N LYS A 6 13.13 -14.72 31.63
CA LYS A 6 13.55 -16.04 31.15
C LYS A 6 14.78 -16.04 30.23
N CYS A 7 14.90 -15.04 29.36
CA CYS A 7 15.90 -15.04 28.27
C CYS A 7 16.68 -13.71 28.16
N GLY A 8 16.32 -12.69 28.94
CA GLY A 8 16.96 -11.38 28.87
C GLY A 8 16.58 -10.52 27.66
N ALA A 9 15.76 -11.01 26.73
CA ALA A 9 15.32 -10.25 25.56
C ALA A 9 14.39 -9.08 25.95
N LEU A 10 14.37 -8.03 25.12
CA LEU A 10 13.50 -6.87 25.33
C LEU A 10 12.03 -7.26 25.17
N LEU A 11 11.17 -6.83 26.10
CA LEU A 11 9.73 -7.03 26.01
C LEU A 11 9.09 -5.99 25.09
N PHE A 12 8.09 -6.41 24.31
CA PHE A 12 7.39 -5.54 23.35
C PHE A 12 5.94 -5.29 23.79
N PRO A 13 5.47 -4.03 23.78
CA PRO A 13 4.08 -3.74 24.09
C PRO A 13 3.13 -4.24 23.00
N LYS A 14 2.18 -5.06 23.41
CA LYS A 14 1.06 -5.60 22.63
C LYS A 14 -0.23 -5.04 23.22
N LYS A 15 -0.95 -4.23 22.45
CA LYS A 15 -2.29 -3.76 22.80
C LYS A 15 -3.30 -4.83 22.40
N GLN A 16 -4.14 -5.28 23.32
CA GLN A 16 -5.31 -6.11 22.98
C GLN A 16 -6.49 -5.19 22.67
N GLU A 17 -7.15 -5.41 21.53
CA GLU A 17 -8.37 -4.67 21.18
C GLU A 17 -9.44 -4.87 22.24
N GLY A 18 -10.12 -3.78 22.63
CA GLY A 18 -11.20 -3.79 23.62
C GLY A 18 -10.78 -3.81 25.10
N LYS A 19 -9.49 -3.91 25.44
CA LYS A 19 -9.00 -3.86 26.83
C LYS A 19 -8.08 -2.66 27.08
N LYS A 20 -8.25 -2.02 28.25
CA LYS A 20 -7.36 -0.93 28.72
C LYS A 20 -5.99 -1.42 29.20
N THR A 21 -5.81 -2.73 29.36
CA THR A 21 -4.56 -3.34 29.82
C THR A 21 -3.59 -3.54 28.67
N ILE A 22 -2.33 -3.17 28.87
CA ILE A 22 -1.25 -3.39 27.90
C ILE A 22 -0.51 -4.65 28.33
N THR A 23 -0.23 -5.55 27.38
CA THR A 23 0.54 -6.76 27.64
C THR A 23 1.92 -6.60 27.01
N LEU A 24 2.97 -6.78 27.79
CA LEU A 24 4.34 -6.86 27.30
C LEU A 24 4.66 -8.31 26.93
N ALA A 25 5.08 -8.57 25.70
CA ALA A 25 5.37 -9.91 25.21
C ALA A 25 6.83 -10.04 24.75
N CYS A 26 7.48 -11.14 25.12
CA CYS A 26 8.79 -11.53 24.63
C CYS A 26 8.67 -12.23 23.28
N ARG A 27 9.42 -11.79 22.27
CA ARG A 27 9.44 -12.43 20.94
C ARG A 27 10.28 -13.70 20.87
N GLU A 28 11.25 -13.88 21.78
CA GLU A 28 12.14 -15.05 21.77
C GLU A 28 11.55 -16.25 22.51
N CYS A 29 11.01 -16.06 23.71
CA CYS A 29 10.52 -17.15 24.56
C CYS A 29 9.00 -17.15 24.80
N GLY A 30 8.28 -16.15 24.30
CA GLY A 30 6.81 -16.06 24.44
C GLY A 30 6.29 -15.66 25.82
N HIS A 31 7.16 -15.24 26.75
CA HIS A 31 6.72 -14.74 28.06
C HIS A 31 5.87 -13.47 27.92
N GLU A 32 4.73 -13.43 28.63
CA GLU A 32 3.81 -12.29 28.64
C GLU A 32 3.69 -11.71 30.06
N LYS A 33 3.68 -10.38 30.16
CA LYS A 33 3.53 -9.62 31.40
C LYS A 33 2.49 -8.53 31.22
N THR A 34 1.42 -8.55 32.02
CA THR A 34 0.37 -7.53 31.97
C THR A 34 0.76 -6.31 32.81
N VAL A 35 0.68 -5.12 32.21
CA VAL A 35 0.99 -3.85 32.87
C VAL A 35 -0.23 -2.93 32.86
N ARG A 36 -0.42 -2.19 33.95
CA ARG A 36 -1.55 -1.26 34.13
C ARG A 36 -1.30 0.08 33.46
N SER A 37 -0.04 0.48 33.30
CA SER A 37 0.38 1.70 32.62
C SER A 37 1.12 1.36 31.33
N ALA A 38 1.07 2.28 30.36
CA ALA A 38 1.86 2.15 29.14
C ALA A 38 3.35 2.28 29.46
N PRO A 39 4.22 1.47 28.83
CA PRO A 39 5.66 1.67 28.95
C PRO A 39 6.08 3.03 28.37
N GLU A 40 7.07 3.66 28.99
CA GLU A 40 7.63 4.95 28.55
C GLU A 40 8.41 4.84 27.23
N TYR A 41 8.84 3.64 26.85
CA TYR A 41 9.61 3.40 25.63
C TYR A 41 8.71 3.07 24.43
N ARG A 42 9.08 3.57 23.25
CA ARG A 42 8.44 3.27 21.97
C ARG A 42 9.32 2.36 21.13
N VAL A 43 8.70 1.42 20.43
CA VAL A 43 9.36 0.54 19.47
C VAL A 43 9.09 1.08 18.08
N GLU A 44 10.13 1.62 17.43
CA GLU A 44 10.06 2.14 16.06
C GLU A 44 10.87 1.23 15.12
N GLN A 45 10.28 0.90 13.96
CA GLN A 45 10.97 0.18 12.90
C GLN A 45 11.20 1.14 11.73
N ARG A 46 12.46 1.43 11.42
CA ARG A 46 12.83 2.23 10.24
C ARG A 46 13.02 1.31 9.04
N ILE A 47 12.10 1.36 8.09
CA ILE A 47 12.21 0.65 6.81
C ILE A 47 13.02 1.52 5.85
N LYS A 48 14.15 1.00 5.34
CA LYS A 48 14.95 1.66 4.31
C LYS A 48 14.54 1.11 2.94
N HIS A 49 13.87 1.92 2.13
CA HIS A 49 13.54 1.53 0.76
C HIS A 49 14.79 1.54 -0.12
N SER A 50 14.93 0.51 -0.96
CA SER A 50 16.02 0.45 -1.93
C SER A 50 15.72 1.33 -3.15
N PRO A 51 16.74 1.85 -3.87
CA PRO A 51 16.49 2.58 -5.12
C PRO A 51 15.74 1.78 -6.19
N ARG A 52 15.81 0.44 -6.12
CA ARG A 52 15.10 -0.49 -7.03
C ARG A 52 13.60 -0.53 -6.80
N GLU A 53 13.12 -0.09 -5.64
CA GLU A 53 11.68 -0.01 -5.31
C GLU A 53 11.04 1.28 -5.85
N LYS A 54 11.80 2.17 -6.49
CA LYS A 54 11.27 3.41 -7.07
C LYS A 54 10.61 3.13 -8.42
N ILE A 55 9.38 3.61 -8.58
CA ILE A 55 8.66 3.61 -9.86
C ILE A 55 9.13 4.82 -10.67
N VAL A 56 9.60 4.59 -11.90
CA VAL A 56 9.96 5.66 -12.85
C VAL A 56 8.79 5.85 -13.81
N ILE A 57 8.24 7.06 -13.85
CA ILE A 57 7.23 7.43 -14.85
C ILE A 57 7.98 7.92 -16.09
N VAL A 58 7.79 7.22 -17.20
CA VAL A 58 8.30 7.64 -18.51
C VAL A 58 7.11 8.18 -19.29
N GLU A 59 7.11 9.48 -19.54
CA GLU A 59 6.14 10.10 -20.44
C GLU A 59 6.57 9.80 -21.88
N GLU A 60 5.81 8.97 -22.59
CA GLU A 60 5.89 8.99 -24.05
C GLU A 60 5.21 10.29 -24.52
N GLU A 61 5.88 11.02 -25.42
CA GLU A 61 5.21 12.03 -26.23
C GLU A 61 4.13 11.31 -27.03
N THR A 62 2.93 11.22 -26.47
CA THR A 62 1.78 10.75 -27.20
C THR A 62 1.68 11.64 -28.42
N ARG A 63 1.83 11.06 -29.61
CA ARG A 63 1.43 11.74 -30.84
C ARG A 63 0.03 12.24 -30.54
N LYS A 64 -0.15 13.56 -30.48
CA LYS A 64 -1.48 14.15 -30.37
C LYS A 64 -2.27 13.54 -31.52
N THR A 65 -3.14 12.58 -31.21
CA THR A 65 -4.13 12.14 -32.19
C THR A 65 -4.88 13.41 -32.49
N GLU A 66 -4.71 13.95 -33.69
CA GLU A 66 -5.42 15.15 -34.10
C GLU A 66 -6.89 14.93 -33.77
N GLU A 67 -7.45 15.80 -32.92
CA GLU A 67 -8.84 15.66 -32.51
C GLU A 67 -9.70 15.88 -33.75
N LEU A 68 -10.20 14.78 -34.33
CA LEU A 68 -11.12 14.84 -35.46
C LEU A 68 -12.28 15.77 -35.11
N THR A 69 -12.60 16.67 -36.02
CA THR A 69 -13.75 17.56 -35.91
C THR A 69 -15.05 16.75 -35.85
N GLU A 70 -16.11 17.34 -35.30
CA GLU A 70 -17.41 16.67 -35.17
C GLU A 70 -17.98 16.23 -36.53
N ASP A 71 -17.67 16.97 -37.60
CA ASP A 71 -18.07 16.64 -38.96
C ASP A 71 -17.31 15.41 -39.50
N GLU A 72 -15.98 15.36 -39.35
CA GLU A 72 -15.16 14.19 -39.73
C GLU A 72 -15.58 12.92 -38.96
N ARG A 73 -15.92 13.05 -37.67
CA ARG A 73 -16.44 11.94 -36.86
C ARG A 73 -17.78 11.42 -37.39
N ARG A 74 -18.65 12.31 -37.86
CA ARG A 74 -19.96 11.95 -38.43
C ARG A 74 -19.78 11.22 -39.76
N GLU A 75 -18.90 11.71 -40.62
CA GLU A 75 -18.60 11.08 -41.91
C GLU A 75 -18.02 9.68 -41.71
N ARG A 76 -17.03 9.54 -40.82
CA ARG A 76 -16.45 8.22 -40.51
C ARG A 76 -17.49 7.23 -39.98
N ARG A 77 -18.43 7.69 -39.15
CA ARG A 77 -19.54 6.83 -38.67
C ARG A 77 -20.47 6.40 -39.80
N LYS A 78 -20.73 7.29 -40.76
CA LYS A 78 -21.56 7.00 -41.95
C LYS A 78 -20.87 5.99 -42.86
N GLU A 79 -19.58 6.17 -43.12
CA GLU A 79 -18.77 5.26 -43.93
C GLU A 79 -18.72 3.85 -43.34
N ILE A 80 -18.56 3.73 -42.03
CA ILE A 80 -18.59 2.43 -41.34
C ILE A 80 -19.95 1.74 -41.52
N LEU A 81 -21.06 2.49 -41.38
CA LEU A 81 -22.41 1.93 -41.53
C LEU A 81 -22.69 1.46 -42.96
N GLU A 82 -22.30 2.26 -43.96
CA GLU A 82 -22.44 1.92 -45.38
C GLU A 82 -21.64 0.67 -45.75
N HIS A 83 -20.45 0.48 -45.16
CA HIS A 83 -19.67 -0.73 -45.36
C HIS A 83 -20.43 -1.97 -44.91
N TYR A 84 -20.98 -1.97 -43.69
CA TYR A 84 -21.78 -3.10 -43.19
C TYR A 84 -23.05 -3.34 -44.02
N GLU A 85 -23.73 -2.28 -44.47
CA GLU A 85 -24.92 -2.40 -45.34
C GLU A 85 -24.60 -2.90 -46.74
N SER A 86 -23.35 -2.75 -47.20
CA SER A 86 -22.90 -3.24 -48.52
C SER A 86 -22.35 -4.67 -48.51
N GLU A 87 -21.98 -5.17 -47.33
CA GLU A 87 -21.45 -6.53 -47.16
C GLU A 87 -22.54 -7.59 -46.90
N ASP A 88 -23.79 -7.17 -46.68
CA ASP A 88 -25.02 -8.00 -46.61
C ASP A 88 -25.76 -8.08 -47.97
#